data_AF-A0A947QWV5-F1
#
_entry.id   AF-A0A947QWV5-F1
#
_cell.length_a   1.000
_cell.length_b   1.000
_cell.length_c   1.000
_cell.angle_alpha   90.00
_cell.angle_beta   90.00
_cell.angle_gamma   90.00
#
_symmetry.space_group_name_H-M   'P 1'
#
loop_
_entity.id
_entity.type
_entity.pdbx_description
1 polymer ?
#
loop_
_entity_poly.entity_id
_entity_poly.type
_entity_poly.pdbx_seq_one_letter_code
_entity_poly.pdbx_strand_id
1 'polypeptide(L)'
;MFNTDSGEENTKIKIKFDKEVKHFTAQSLGIELQKKSAAQGTFSSILSAFPQKNGFILTYDQSESEKIIREQFNLEFPRSASFHLENGELVIVPEQDAPFFDVETLMKEIADSYPEKTNFKIKEIDFTPATEEEVEPFSDLAKLLLTEGLKANFEGRDFTFPMQEKDLVFTKTGPSLSAPFATYVLKTLQDQVSHQEENLIILEADLSTLSLAKTEGHVRDGFLVDPPQTLQSIQTALTSHQNTFTIEGTILKGRVINETQLDLGEMTLIGAGRSNFARSPGGRDYNIRRALNEYYNGALIPTDGEFSYNALLGPITYSAGWKGSLAIFLGTDLEEVPGGGLCQVSTTIYRAA
;
A
#
# COMPACT_ATOMS: atom_id res chain seq x y z
N MET A 1 -24.62 6.81 -42.97
CA MET A 1 -24.43 8.21 -42.52
C MET A 1 -25.58 8.52 -41.60
N PHE A 2 -25.34 8.95 -40.36
CA PHE A 2 -26.37 9.73 -39.67
C PHE A 2 -26.33 11.10 -40.34
N ASN A 3 -27.41 11.38 -41.07
CA ASN A 3 -27.56 12.59 -41.85
C ASN A 3 -27.69 13.76 -40.88
N THR A 4 -26.80 14.75 -40.97
CA THR A 4 -26.81 15.94 -40.12
C THR A 4 -27.83 16.99 -40.57
N ASP A 5 -28.63 16.72 -41.60
CA ASP A 5 -29.62 17.65 -42.13
C ASP A 5 -30.91 16.93 -42.56
N SER A 6 -31.79 16.67 -41.59
CA SER A 6 -33.24 16.60 -41.77
C SER A 6 -33.89 16.47 -40.41
N GLY A 7 -34.83 17.37 -40.08
CA GLY A 7 -35.51 17.46 -38.79
C GLY A 7 -36.37 16.26 -38.42
N GLU A 8 -35.73 15.12 -38.13
CA GLU A 8 -36.29 14.06 -37.31
C GLU A 8 -36.29 14.56 -35.86
N GLU A 9 -37.47 14.57 -35.25
CA GLU A 9 -37.66 14.90 -33.84
C GLU A 9 -36.56 14.28 -32.98
N ASN A 10 -35.73 15.13 -32.36
CA ASN A 10 -34.89 14.81 -31.21
C ASN A 10 -35.69 13.88 -30.29
N THR A 11 -35.44 12.57 -30.38
CA THR A 11 -36.28 11.61 -29.70
C THR A 11 -36.02 11.76 -28.21
N LYS A 12 -36.88 12.52 -27.53
CA LYS A 12 -36.63 12.96 -26.15
C LYS A 12 -36.61 11.75 -25.23
N ILE A 13 -35.51 11.56 -24.51
CA ILE A 13 -35.41 10.62 -23.40
C ILE A 13 -36.29 11.19 -22.28
N LYS A 14 -37.34 10.46 -21.93
CA LYS A 14 -38.26 10.81 -20.85
C LYS A 14 -37.85 10.02 -19.62
N ILE A 15 -37.33 10.69 -18.61
CA ILE A 15 -37.00 10.06 -17.33
C ILE A 15 -38.16 10.37 -16.38
N LYS A 16 -38.71 9.34 -15.74
CA LYS A 16 -39.73 9.45 -14.70
C LYS A 16 -39.11 9.28 -13.32
N PHE A 17 -39.43 10.19 -12.42
CA PHE A 17 -39.17 10.10 -10.98
C PHE A 17 -40.44 10.49 -10.22
N ASP A 18 -40.86 9.67 -9.27
CA ASP A 18 -42.18 9.76 -8.61
C ASP A 18 -43.34 9.99 -9.60
N LYS A 19 -44.03 11.14 -9.53
CA LYS A 19 -45.13 11.54 -10.41
C LYS A 19 -44.69 12.43 -11.56
N GLU A 20 -43.44 12.89 -11.55
CA GLU A 20 -42.91 13.80 -12.56
C GLU A 20 -42.22 13.06 -13.70
N VAL A 21 -42.31 13.63 -14.91
CA VAL A 21 -41.59 13.18 -16.09
C VAL A 21 -40.83 14.37 -16.66
N LYS A 22 -39.52 14.24 -16.77
CA LYS A 22 -38.64 15.26 -17.36
C LYS A 22 -38.11 14.75 -18.69
N HIS A 23 -37.81 15.70 -19.57
CA HIS A 23 -37.42 15.41 -20.94
C HIS A 23 -35.98 15.85 -21.18
N PHE A 24 -35.19 14.94 -21.71
CA PHE A 24 -33.77 15.13 -21.97
C PHE A 24 -33.46 14.80 -23.43
N THR A 25 -32.40 15.39 -23.96
CA THR A 25 -31.70 14.86 -25.13
C THR A 25 -30.54 13.99 -24.66
N ALA A 26 -30.04 13.10 -25.51
CA ALA A 26 -28.81 12.34 -25.19
C ALA A 26 -27.67 13.30 -24.84
N GLN A 27 -27.45 14.33 -25.66
CA GLN A 27 -26.44 15.35 -25.41
C GLN A 27 -26.63 16.08 -24.07
N SER A 28 -27.87 16.41 -23.68
CA SER A 28 -28.11 17.06 -22.39
C SER A 28 -27.85 16.15 -21.20
N LEU A 29 -27.84 14.82 -21.37
CA LEU A 29 -27.47 13.89 -20.29
C LEU A 29 -25.96 13.61 -20.26
N GLY A 30 -25.15 14.37 -21.00
CA GLY A 30 -23.72 14.06 -21.14
C GLY A 30 -23.45 12.76 -21.88
N ILE A 31 -24.44 12.25 -22.64
CA ILE A 31 -24.31 11.03 -23.41
C ILE A 31 -23.71 11.34 -24.78
N GLU A 32 -22.59 10.68 -25.08
CA GLU A 32 -21.99 10.69 -26.41
C GLU A 32 -22.14 9.32 -27.08
N LEU A 33 -22.47 9.32 -28.37
CA LEU A 33 -22.65 8.12 -29.19
C LEU A 33 -21.54 8.02 -30.24
N GLN A 34 -20.67 7.02 -30.12
CA GLN A 34 -19.56 6.79 -31.05
C GLN A 34 -19.73 5.48 -31.81
N LYS A 35 -19.37 5.43 -33.10
CA LYS A 35 -19.31 4.16 -33.86
C LYS A 35 -18.15 3.32 -33.36
N LYS A 36 -18.35 2.01 -33.19
CA LYS A 36 -17.32 1.06 -32.72
C LYS A 36 -16.04 1.06 -33.58
N SER A 37 -16.12 1.45 -34.86
CA SER A 37 -14.98 1.60 -35.77
C SER A 37 -14.14 2.86 -35.56
N ALA A 38 -14.64 3.85 -34.81
CA ALA A 38 -13.97 5.13 -34.54
C ALA A 38 -13.39 5.22 -33.12
N ALA A 39 -13.66 4.24 -32.25
CA ALA A 39 -13.25 4.22 -30.84
C ALA A 39 -11.79 3.80 -30.60
N GLN A 40 -10.90 3.91 -31.60
CA GLN A 40 -9.47 3.76 -31.42
C GLN A 40 -8.85 5.10 -31.00
N GLY A 41 -8.80 5.31 -29.69
CA GLY A 41 -8.03 6.39 -29.06
C GLY A 41 -8.90 7.44 -28.38
N THR A 42 -8.54 7.76 -27.15
CA THR A 42 -9.10 8.77 -26.23
C THR A 42 -10.44 8.42 -25.57
N PHE A 43 -10.42 7.50 -24.61
CA PHE A 43 -11.28 7.59 -23.44
C PHE A 43 -10.55 8.41 -22.38
N SER A 44 -11.03 9.61 -22.07
CA SER A 44 -10.65 10.35 -20.86
C SER A 44 -11.09 9.52 -19.64
N SER A 45 -10.29 9.52 -18.57
CA SER A 45 -10.33 8.59 -17.42
C SER A 45 -11.58 8.64 -16.52
N ILE A 46 -12.68 9.23 -16.98
CA ILE A 46 -13.92 9.46 -16.21
C ILE A 46 -15.17 8.95 -16.95
N LEU A 47 -15.05 8.58 -18.23
CA LEU A 47 -16.19 8.14 -19.04
C LEU A 47 -16.44 6.64 -18.91
N SER A 48 -17.62 6.27 -18.41
CA SER A 48 -18.14 4.90 -18.46
C SER A 48 -18.68 4.60 -19.86
N ALA A 49 -18.39 3.41 -20.39
CA ALA A 49 -18.73 3.03 -21.77
C ALA A 49 -19.61 1.78 -21.86
N PHE A 50 -20.78 1.88 -22.50
CA PHE A 50 -21.68 0.76 -22.77
C PHE A 50 -21.77 0.46 -24.27
N PRO A 51 -21.37 -0.74 -24.73
CA PRO A 51 -21.54 -1.13 -26.13
C PRO A 51 -23.00 -1.44 -26.44
N GLN A 52 -23.55 -0.81 -27.49
CA GLN A 52 -24.89 -1.08 -27.99
C GLN A 52 -24.93 -2.23 -29.01
N LYS A 53 -26.10 -2.90 -29.09
CA LYS A 53 -26.38 -3.96 -30.08
C LYS A 53 -26.19 -3.52 -31.54
N ASN A 54 -26.33 -2.22 -31.83
CA ASN A 54 -26.26 -1.68 -33.19
C ASN A 54 -24.85 -1.19 -33.61
N GLY A 55 -23.80 -1.57 -32.88
CA GLY A 55 -22.42 -1.24 -33.22
C GLY A 55 -21.96 0.17 -32.81
N PHE A 56 -22.68 0.79 -31.86
CA PHE A 56 -22.32 2.05 -31.22
C PHE A 56 -21.79 1.81 -29.80
N ILE A 57 -21.03 2.76 -29.27
CA ILE A 57 -20.61 2.83 -27.87
C ILE A 57 -21.22 4.11 -27.30
N LEU A 58 -21.91 3.97 -26.17
CA LEU A 58 -22.43 5.07 -25.38
C LEU A 58 -21.43 5.40 -24.29
N THR A 59 -20.94 6.63 -24.26
CA THR A 59 -20.10 7.14 -23.15
C THR A 59 -20.83 8.20 -22.35
N TYR A 60 -20.64 8.20 -21.04
CA TYR A 60 -21.22 9.20 -20.14
C TYR A 60 -20.35 9.43 -18.90
N ASP A 61 -20.47 10.62 -18.32
CA ASP A 61 -19.95 10.96 -16.99
C ASP A 61 -21.09 10.82 -15.98
N GLN A 62 -20.91 9.96 -14.98
CA GLN A 62 -21.94 9.67 -13.99
C GLN A 62 -22.29 10.89 -13.13
N SER A 63 -21.29 11.66 -12.69
CA SER A 63 -21.48 12.81 -11.80
C SER A 63 -22.18 13.94 -12.54
N GLU A 64 -21.78 14.21 -13.77
CA GLU A 64 -22.40 15.26 -14.59
C GLU A 64 -23.83 14.86 -14.97
N SER A 65 -24.05 13.59 -15.33
CA SER A 65 -25.39 13.08 -15.62
C SER A 65 -26.33 13.22 -14.43
N GLU A 66 -25.86 12.84 -13.23
CA GLU A 66 -26.64 12.94 -12.01
C GLU A 66 -27.01 14.39 -11.71
N LYS A 67 -26.03 15.30 -11.82
CA LYS A 67 -26.22 16.74 -11.63
C LYS A 67 -27.32 17.27 -12.54
N ILE A 68 -27.28 16.94 -13.83
CA ILE A 68 -28.27 17.41 -14.79
C ILE A 68 -29.66 16.84 -14.50
N ILE A 69 -29.75 15.57 -14.12
CA ILE A 69 -31.02 14.95 -13.72
C ILE A 69 -31.58 15.70 -12.50
N ARG A 70 -30.78 15.91 -11.46
CA ARG A 70 -31.18 16.62 -10.24
C ARG A 70 -31.65 18.05 -10.53
N GLU A 71 -30.91 18.81 -11.34
CA GLU A 71 -31.29 20.16 -11.76
C GLU A 71 -32.66 20.20 -12.45
N GLN A 72 -32.96 19.24 -13.36
CA GLN A 72 -34.25 19.19 -14.06
C GLN A 72 -35.43 18.81 -13.15
N PHE A 73 -35.18 17.97 -12.15
CA PHE A 73 -36.16 17.61 -11.13
C PHE A 73 -36.20 18.59 -9.95
N ASN A 74 -35.38 19.64 -9.96
CA ASN A 74 -35.24 20.60 -8.85
C ASN A 74 -34.96 19.89 -7.51
N LEU A 75 -34.05 18.91 -7.56
CA LEU A 75 -33.62 18.12 -6.41
C LEU A 75 -32.21 18.54 -6.01
N GLU A 76 -31.96 18.53 -4.71
CA GLU A 76 -30.61 18.73 -4.18
C GLU A 76 -29.86 17.40 -4.09
N PHE A 77 -28.57 17.44 -3.75
CA PHE A 77 -27.76 16.24 -3.52
C PHE A 77 -27.92 15.76 -2.07
N PRO A 78 -28.14 14.45 -1.85
CA PRO A 78 -28.08 13.94 -0.50
C PRO A 78 -26.64 13.96 0.01
N ARG A 79 -26.49 14.27 1.30
CA ARG A 79 -25.20 14.21 1.98
C ARG A 79 -25.40 13.89 3.45
N SER A 80 -24.48 13.11 4.00
CA SER A 80 -24.32 13.00 5.46
C SER A 80 -23.84 14.33 6.04
N ALA A 81 -24.09 14.52 7.34
CA ALA A 81 -23.44 15.57 8.09
C ALA A 81 -21.90 15.39 8.03
N SER A 82 -21.19 16.50 8.05
CA SER A 82 -19.73 16.52 7.93
C SER A 82 -19.13 17.67 8.72
N PHE A 83 -17.80 17.70 8.80
CA PHE A 83 -17.06 18.78 9.43
C PHE A 83 -16.52 19.76 8.38
N HIS A 84 -16.59 21.05 8.68
CA HIS A 84 -15.96 22.11 7.91
C HIS A 84 -15.13 23.00 8.85
N LEU A 85 -13.93 23.38 8.43
CA LEU A 85 -13.03 24.23 9.19
C LEU A 85 -13.25 25.69 8.79
N GLU A 86 -13.88 26.45 9.68
CA GLU A 86 -14.11 27.88 9.51
C GLU A 86 -13.30 28.66 10.55
N ASN A 87 -12.36 29.48 10.09
CA ASN A 87 -11.49 30.30 10.96
C ASN A 87 -10.69 29.50 12.03
N GLY A 88 -10.39 28.22 11.77
CA GLY A 88 -9.68 27.34 12.69
C GLY A 88 -10.58 26.62 13.70
N GLU A 89 -11.89 26.85 13.65
CA GLU A 89 -12.89 26.10 14.41
C GLU A 89 -13.63 25.11 13.51
N LEU A 90 -13.95 23.95 14.06
CA LEU A 90 -14.77 22.96 13.36
C LEU A 90 -16.24 23.30 13.54
N VAL A 91 -16.94 23.44 12.42
CA VAL A 91 -18.38 23.61 12.32
C VAL A 91 -18.97 22.36 11.69
N ILE A 92 -20.12 21.89 12.20
CA ILE A 92 -20.84 20.78 11.57
C ILE A 92 -21.68 21.34 10.43
N VAL A 93 -21.50 20.76 9.24
CA VAL A 93 -22.40 20.93 8.12
C VAL A 93 -23.47 19.86 8.28
N PRO A 94 -24.75 20.22 8.49
CA PRO A 94 -25.81 19.25 8.73
C PRO A 94 -26.08 18.39 7.49
N GLU A 95 -26.68 17.23 7.72
CA GLU A 95 -27.12 16.35 6.66
C GLU A 95 -28.14 17.00 5.73
N GLN A 96 -28.26 16.43 4.55
CA GLN A 96 -29.23 16.82 3.56
C GLN A 96 -29.94 15.57 3.09
N ASP A 97 -31.21 15.47 3.46
CA ASP A 97 -32.08 14.39 3.02
C ASP A 97 -32.53 14.65 1.59
N ALA A 98 -32.17 13.75 0.68
CA ALA A 98 -32.60 13.80 -0.71
C ALA A 98 -32.53 12.40 -1.34
N PRO A 99 -33.29 12.14 -2.42
CA PRO A 99 -33.22 10.86 -3.12
C PRO A 99 -31.81 10.58 -3.63
N PHE A 100 -31.28 9.38 -3.40
CA PHE A 100 -30.03 8.93 -3.99
C PHE A 100 -30.32 8.05 -5.21
N PHE A 101 -29.70 8.33 -6.35
CA PHE A 101 -30.11 7.75 -7.62
C PHE A 101 -29.18 6.67 -8.14
N ASP A 102 -29.75 5.58 -8.66
CA ASP A 102 -29.03 4.57 -9.45
C ASP A 102 -28.83 5.07 -10.90
N VAL A 103 -27.92 6.03 -11.06
CA VAL A 103 -27.63 6.63 -12.36
C VAL A 103 -26.97 5.62 -13.31
N GLU A 104 -26.13 4.73 -12.78
CA GLU A 104 -25.46 3.71 -13.60
C GLU A 104 -26.47 2.76 -14.25
N THR A 105 -27.41 2.20 -13.46
CA THR A 105 -28.45 1.32 -14.01
C THR A 105 -29.33 2.05 -15.02
N LEU A 106 -29.68 3.32 -14.74
CA LEU A 106 -30.43 4.14 -15.68
C LEU A 106 -29.69 4.30 -17.01
N MET A 107 -28.39 4.63 -16.96
CA MET A 107 -27.57 4.84 -18.15
C MET A 107 -27.36 3.57 -18.94
N LYS A 108 -27.23 2.43 -18.26
CA LYS A 108 -27.21 1.12 -18.91
C LYS A 108 -28.53 0.81 -19.62
N GLU A 109 -29.67 1.06 -18.99
CA GLU A 109 -30.97 0.87 -19.63
C GLU A 109 -31.15 1.77 -20.87
N ILE A 110 -30.72 3.03 -20.78
CA ILE A 110 -30.70 3.96 -21.91
C ILE A 110 -29.80 3.42 -23.01
N ALA A 111 -28.58 2.98 -22.68
CA ALA A 111 -27.65 2.39 -23.62
C ALA A 111 -28.21 1.15 -24.32
N ASP A 112 -28.95 0.29 -23.61
CA ASP A 112 -29.44 -0.96 -24.20
C ASP A 112 -30.65 -0.78 -25.13
N SER A 113 -31.44 0.27 -24.93
CA SER A 113 -32.78 0.37 -25.51
C SER A 113 -33.07 1.65 -26.30
N TYR A 114 -32.26 2.71 -26.16
CA TYR A 114 -32.42 3.94 -26.94
C TYR A 114 -31.84 3.78 -28.36
N PRO A 115 -32.50 4.28 -29.44
CA PRO A 115 -33.69 5.16 -29.46
C PRO A 115 -35.05 4.43 -29.50
N GLU A 116 -35.07 3.10 -29.55
CA GLU A 116 -36.31 2.31 -29.68
C GLU A 116 -37.25 2.47 -28.47
N LYS A 117 -36.67 2.63 -27.28
CA LYS A 117 -37.36 2.97 -26.02
C LYS A 117 -36.93 4.36 -25.59
N THR A 118 -37.91 5.19 -25.26
CA THR A 118 -37.71 6.60 -24.88
C THR A 118 -38.17 6.91 -23.46
N ASN A 119 -38.93 6.02 -22.82
CA ASN A 119 -39.40 6.21 -21.45
C ASN A 119 -38.58 5.36 -20.48
N PHE A 120 -37.92 6.02 -19.54
CA PHE A 120 -37.08 5.41 -18.52
C PHE A 120 -37.55 5.83 -17.13
N LYS A 121 -37.27 5.01 -16.12
CA LYS A 121 -37.55 5.33 -14.73
C LYS A 121 -36.22 5.33 -13.99
N ILE A 122 -35.90 6.45 -13.34
CA ILE A 122 -34.75 6.47 -12.43
C ILE A 122 -35.15 5.81 -11.12
N LYS A 123 -34.29 4.92 -10.62
CA LYS A 123 -34.50 4.23 -9.35
C LYS A 123 -33.79 5.00 -8.25
N GLU A 124 -34.47 5.09 -7.13
CA GLU A 124 -33.86 5.52 -5.88
C GLU A 124 -33.16 4.31 -5.24
N ILE A 125 -32.00 4.57 -4.66
CA ILE A 125 -31.24 3.65 -3.82
C ILE A 125 -31.41 4.14 -2.40
N ASP A 126 -31.65 3.23 -1.47
CA ASP A 126 -31.68 3.55 -0.04
C ASP A 126 -30.32 4.15 0.37
N PHE A 127 -30.32 5.45 0.65
CA PHE A 127 -29.22 6.16 1.25
C PHE A 127 -29.74 6.85 2.50
N THR A 128 -29.24 6.44 3.66
CA THR A 128 -29.56 7.10 4.92
C THR A 128 -28.36 7.93 5.34
N PRO A 129 -28.42 9.27 5.22
CA PRO A 129 -27.31 10.13 5.63
C PRO A 129 -27.05 10.01 7.13
N ALA A 130 -25.78 10.11 7.53
CA ALA A 130 -25.44 10.28 8.95
C ALA A 130 -25.93 11.65 9.42
N THR A 131 -26.60 11.71 10.58
CA THR A 131 -27.17 12.97 11.09
C THR A 131 -26.12 13.78 11.85
N GLU A 132 -26.39 15.07 12.06
CA GLU A 132 -25.57 15.93 12.92
C GLU A 132 -25.34 15.30 14.31
N GLU A 133 -26.38 14.75 14.93
CA GLU A 133 -26.30 14.07 16.24
C GLU A 133 -25.37 12.84 16.23
N GLU A 134 -25.27 12.13 15.10
CA GLU A 134 -24.39 10.96 14.95
C GLU A 134 -22.93 11.37 14.69
N VAL A 135 -22.71 12.56 14.11
CA VAL A 135 -21.40 13.08 13.72
C VAL A 135 -20.75 13.90 14.84
N GLU A 136 -21.54 14.63 15.64
CA GLU A 136 -21.08 15.49 16.74
C GLU A 136 -20.04 14.82 17.67
N PRO A 137 -20.19 13.55 18.10
CA PRO A 137 -19.23 12.89 18.98
C PRO A 137 -17.80 12.78 18.40
N PHE A 138 -17.63 12.91 17.09
CA PHE A 138 -16.35 12.77 16.41
C PHE A 138 -15.61 14.10 16.19
N SER A 139 -16.05 15.21 16.80
CA SER A 139 -15.42 16.53 16.62
C SER A 139 -13.92 16.56 16.98
N ASP A 140 -13.54 15.97 18.11
CA ASP A 140 -12.13 15.89 18.53
C ASP A 140 -11.29 15.02 17.59
N LEU A 141 -11.86 13.91 17.12
CA LEU A 141 -11.22 13.05 16.11
C LEU A 141 -11.01 13.81 14.80
N ALA A 142 -12.03 14.51 14.31
CA ALA A 142 -11.94 15.29 13.09
C ALA A 142 -10.85 16.37 13.19
N LYS A 143 -10.79 17.09 14.33
CA LYS A 143 -9.72 18.05 14.63
C LYS A 143 -8.35 17.38 14.60
N LEU A 144 -8.21 16.25 15.27
CA LEU A 144 -6.97 15.48 15.33
C LEU A 144 -6.51 15.04 13.93
N LEU A 145 -7.41 14.49 13.11
CA LEU A 145 -7.10 14.03 11.76
C LEU A 145 -6.75 15.18 10.81
N LEU A 146 -7.46 16.30 10.88
CA LEU A 146 -7.21 17.46 10.02
C LEU A 146 -5.92 18.21 10.39
N THR A 147 -5.48 18.12 11.65
CA THR A 147 -4.27 18.81 12.13
C THR A 147 -3.03 17.93 12.10
N GLU A 148 -3.16 16.67 12.51
CA GLU A 148 -2.03 15.74 12.66
C GLU A 148 -1.98 14.64 11.59
N GLY A 149 -3.05 14.46 10.82
CA GLY A 149 -3.19 13.37 9.85
C GLY A 149 -3.46 12.01 10.49
N LEU A 150 -3.70 11.03 9.63
CA LEU A 150 -3.75 9.61 9.97
C LEU A 150 -2.32 9.05 10.02
N LYS A 151 -2.00 8.21 11.01
CA LYS A 151 -0.64 7.79 11.31
C LYS A 151 -0.53 6.27 11.44
N ALA A 152 0.64 5.75 11.09
CA ALA A 152 1.01 4.36 11.34
C ALA A 152 2.51 4.25 11.61
N ASN A 153 2.94 3.21 12.33
CA ASN A 153 4.35 2.86 12.49
C ASN A 153 4.57 1.43 11.97
N PHE A 154 5.63 1.23 11.20
CA PHE A 154 6.04 -0.10 10.75
C PHE A 154 7.56 -0.22 10.77
N GLU A 155 8.07 -1.21 11.50
CA GLU A 155 9.51 -1.46 11.65
C GLU A 155 10.32 -0.21 12.07
N GLY A 156 9.74 0.62 12.95
CA GLY A 156 10.38 1.85 13.42
C GLY A 156 10.35 3.01 12.41
N ARG A 157 9.64 2.86 11.28
CA ARG A 157 9.34 3.95 10.35
C ARG A 157 7.95 4.50 10.63
N ASP A 158 7.87 5.81 10.76
CA ASP A 158 6.60 6.52 10.91
C ASP A 158 6.03 6.93 9.56
N PHE A 159 4.74 6.71 9.39
CA PHE A 159 3.93 7.16 8.26
C PHE A 159 2.91 8.16 8.76
N THR A 160 2.75 9.27 8.04
CA THR A 160 1.74 10.29 8.31
C THR A 160 1.04 10.64 7.00
N PHE A 161 -0.27 10.59 7.01
CA PHE A 161 -1.16 10.86 5.89
C PHE A 161 -1.99 12.10 6.24
N PRO A 162 -1.57 13.30 5.77
CA PRO A 162 -2.34 14.52 5.97
C PRO A 162 -3.73 14.39 5.37
N MET A 163 -4.75 14.80 6.11
CA MET A 163 -6.15 14.69 5.70
C MET A 163 -6.76 16.06 5.38
N GLN A 164 -7.65 16.08 4.40
CA GLN A 164 -8.55 17.18 4.10
C GLN A 164 -9.98 16.81 4.55
N GLU A 165 -10.86 17.81 4.67
CA GLU A 165 -12.27 17.59 5.05
C GLU A 165 -12.96 16.52 4.19
N LYS A 166 -12.73 16.55 2.88
CA LYS A 166 -13.27 15.58 1.92
C LYS A 166 -12.78 14.15 2.11
N ASP A 167 -11.71 13.94 2.87
CA ASP A 167 -11.08 12.64 3.08
C ASP A 167 -11.73 11.87 4.24
N LEU A 168 -12.46 12.58 5.12
CA LEU A 168 -13.23 12.01 6.23
C LEU A 168 -14.72 12.04 5.89
N VAL A 169 -15.33 10.87 5.79
CA VAL A 169 -16.73 10.69 5.41
C VAL A 169 -17.50 10.01 6.53
N PHE A 170 -18.70 10.49 6.82
CA PHE A 170 -19.58 9.90 7.84
C PHE A 170 -20.71 9.10 7.20
N THR A 171 -20.96 7.94 7.80
CA THR A 171 -22.04 7.02 7.44
C THR A 171 -22.82 6.65 8.70
N LYS A 172 -23.93 5.93 8.56
CA LYS A 172 -24.64 5.33 9.72
C LYS A 172 -23.78 4.38 10.55
N THR A 173 -22.68 3.88 9.99
CA THR A 173 -21.73 3.01 10.70
C THR A 173 -20.57 3.78 11.35
N GLY A 174 -20.57 5.11 11.25
CA GLY A 174 -19.55 5.98 11.83
C GLY A 174 -18.60 6.62 10.80
N PRO A 175 -17.46 7.16 11.24
CA PRO A 175 -16.45 7.77 10.39
C PRO A 175 -15.76 6.74 9.50
N SER A 176 -15.37 7.14 8.30
CA SER A 176 -14.68 6.32 7.31
C SER A 176 -13.80 7.21 6.43
N LEU A 177 -12.86 6.60 5.71
CA LEU A 177 -12.09 7.32 4.70
C LEU A 177 -12.87 7.41 3.39
N SER A 178 -12.72 8.52 2.66
CA SER A 178 -13.15 8.59 1.27
C SER A 178 -12.42 7.54 0.43
N ALA A 179 -13.10 6.97 -0.58
CA ALA A 179 -12.49 5.94 -1.43
C ALA A 179 -11.19 6.39 -2.11
N PRO A 180 -11.06 7.64 -2.63
CA PRO A 180 -9.79 8.13 -3.16
C PRO A 180 -8.68 8.17 -2.12
N PHE A 181 -8.98 8.62 -0.90
CA PHE A 181 -7.98 8.73 0.15
C PHE A 181 -7.57 7.36 0.70
N ALA A 182 -8.53 6.46 0.92
CA ALA A 182 -8.26 5.06 1.28
C ALA A 182 -7.34 4.37 0.25
N THR A 183 -7.60 4.60 -1.04
CA THR A 183 -6.76 4.07 -2.13
C THR A 183 -5.34 4.65 -2.07
N TYR A 184 -5.22 5.97 -1.84
CA TYR A 184 -3.92 6.63 -1.68
C TYR A 184 -3.12 6.06 -0.51
N VAL A 185 -3.74 5.90 0.67
CA VAL A 185 -3.11 5.32 1.86
C VAL A 185 -2.63 3.91 1.58
N LEU A 186 -3.51 3.03 1.08
CA LEU A 186 -3.17 1.64 0.79
C LEU A 186 -2.07 1.53 -0.27
N LYS A 187 -2.14 2.29 -1.36
CA LYS A 187 -1.13 2.27 -2.41
C LYS A 187 0.23 2.69 -1.88
N THR A 188 0.27 3.74 -1.06
CA THR A 188 1.51 4.22 -0.42
C THR A 188 2.10 3.14 0.48
N LEU A 189 1.28 2.49 1.30
CA LEU A 189 1.73 1.41 2.17
C LEU A 189 2.21 0.19 1.36
N GLN A 190 1.47 -0.23 0.34
CA GLN A 190 1.88 -1.32 -0.52
C GLN A 190 3.23 -1.05 -1.17
N ASP A 191 3.43 0.15 -1.71
CA ASP A 191 4.67 0.51 -2.42
C ASP A 191 5.88 0.68 -1.48
N GLN A 192 5.68 1.13 -0.23
CA GLN A 192 6.78 1.46 0.69
C GLN A 192 7.05 0.42 1.80
N VAL A 193 6.05 -0.41 2.09
CA VAL A 193 6.10 -1.43 3.13
C VAL A 193 6.21 -2.82 2.52
N SER A 194 5.54 -3.08 1.39
CA SER A 194 5.55 -4.42 0.83
C SER A 194 6.88 -4.73 0.15
N HIS A 195 7.49 -5.83 0.53
CA HIS A 195 8.72 -6.34 -0.05
C HIS A 195 8.75 -7.85 0.04
N GLN A 196 9.36 -8.49 -0.97
CA GLN A 196 9.58 -9.94 -0.95
C GLN A 196 10.55 -10.30 0.16
N GLU A 197 10.46 -11.55 0.60
CA GLU A 197 11.50 -12.14 1.42
C GLU A 197 12.82 -12.23 0.64
N GLU A 198 13.92 -12.18 1.38
CA GLU A 198 15.23 -12.47 0.84
C GLU A 198 15.71 -13.78 1.45
N ASN A 199 16.20 -14.65 0.57
CA ASN A 199 16.68 -15.97 0.92
C ASN A 199 18.20 -16.00 0.84
N LEU A 200 18.81 -16.80 1.70
CA LEU A 200 20.22 -17.16 1.60
C LEU A 200 20.29 -18.45 0.80
N ILE A 201 21.01 -18.46 -0.32
CA ILE A 201 21.18 -19.65 -1.16
C ILE A 201 22.57 -20.22 -0.89
N ILE A 202 22.64 -21.50 -0.53
CA ILE A 202 23.88 -22.27 -0.46
C ILE A 202 24.11 -22.91 -1.82
N LEU A 203 25.10 -22.40 -2.55
CA LEU A 203 25.42 -22.81 -3.92
C LEU A 203 26.33 -24.03 -3.95
N GLU A 204 27.35 -24.02 -3.10
CA GLU A 204 28.39 -25.06 -3.01
C GLU A 204 28.74 -25.26 -1.54
N ALA A 205 29.09 -26.49 -1.15
CA ALA A 205 29.56 -26.81 0.19
C ALA A 205 30.68 -27.85 0.10
N ASP A 206 31.82 -27.57 0.74
CA ASP A 206 32.93 -28.52 0.87
C ASP A 206 33.06 -28.97 2.33
N LEU A 207 32.66 -30.21 2.60
CA LEU A 207 32.73 -30.82 3.94
C LEU A 207 34.11 -31.43 4.27
N SER A 208 35.09 -31.35 3.37
CA SER A 208 36.36 -32.10 3.49
C SER A 208 37.52 -31.34 4.14
N THR A 209 37.52 -30.00 4.11
CA THR A 209 38.68 -29.18 4.53
C THR A 209 38.37 -28.17 5.63
N LEU A 210 37.45 -27.23 5.40
CA LEU A 210 37.07 -26.16 6.34
C LEU A 210 35.55 -26.07 6.56
N SER A 211 34.78 -26.97 5.96
CA SER A 211 33.31 -26.95 5.99
C SER A 211 32.76 -25.58 5.61
N LEU A 212 33.23 -25.01 4.50
CA LEU A 212 32.74 -23.71 4.02
C LEU A 212 31.72 -23.91 2.90
N ALA A 213 30.62 -23.16 3.03
CA ALA A 213 29.61 -22.98 2.02
C ALA A 213 29.82 -21.67 1.28
N LYS A 214 29.75 -21.74 -0.04
CA LYS A 214 29.59 -20.56 -0.88
C LYS A 214 28.12 -20.18 -0.86
N THR A 215 27.84 -18.95 -0.42
CA THR A 215 26.48 -18.45 -0.26
C THR A 215 26.22 -17.19 -1.07
N GLU A 216 24.95 -17.00 -1.45
CA GLU A 216 24.46 -15.81 -2.12
C GLU A 216 23.20 -15.30 -1.42
N GLY A 217 23.08 -13.96 -1.30
CA GLY A 217 21.97 -13.31 -0.61
C GLY A 217 22.11 -13.28 0.90
N HIS A 218 21.02 -12.93 1.59
CA HIS A 218 20.91 -12.92 3.04
C HIS A 218 19.46 -13.22 3.42
N VAL A 219 19.25 -13.81 4.59
CA VAL A 219 17.90 -14.08 5.08
C VAL A 219 17.28 -12.78 5.62
N ARG A 220 16.19 -12.34 5.00
CA ARG A 220 15.34 -11.27 5.52
C ARG A 220 13.88 -11.65 5.29
N ASP A 221 13.08 -11.56 6.34
CA ASP A 221 11.63 -11.71 6.20
C ASP A 221 11.10 -10.59 5.30
N GLY A 222 10.24 -10.95 4.36
CA GLY A 222 9.43 -10.02 3.59
C GLY A 222 8.12 -9.71 4.31
N PHE A 223 7.39 -8.75 3.76
CA PHE A 223 6.07 -8.39 4.24
C PHE A 223 5.18 -8.02 3.07
N LEU A 224 3.95 -8.52 3.04
CA LEU A 224 2.92 -8.11 2.09
C LEU A 224 1.77 -7.47 2.84
N VAL A 225 1.50 -6.20 2.58
CA VAL A 225 0.34 -5.49 3.15
C VAL A 225 -0.95 -6.20 2.73
N ASP A 226 -1.85 -6.44 3.68
CA ASP A 226 -3.22 -6.93 3.46
C ASP A 226 -4.16 -5.71 3.43
N PRO A 227 -4.66 -5.30 2.25
CA PRO A 227 -5.46 -4.08 2.15
C PRO A 227 -6.80 -4.17 2.90
N PRO A 228 -7.60 -5.25 2.77
CA PRO A 228 -8.81 -5.41 3.57
C PRO A 228 -8.59 -5.30 5.08
N GLN A 229 -7.61 -6.00 5.64
CA GLN A 229 -7.35 -5.95 7.09
C GLN A 229 -6.81 -4.59 7.52
N THR A 230 -5.98 -3.96 6.69
CA THR A 230 -5.48 -2.61 6.98
C THR A 230 -6.62 -1.58 6.98
N LEU A 231 -7.57 -1.66 6.05
CA LEU A 231 -8.76 -0.81 6.07
C LEU A 231 -9.64 -1.06 7.31
N GLN A 232 -9.76 -2.31 7.74
CA GLN A 232 -10.48 -2.64 8.97
C GLN A 232 -9.78 -2.06 10.21
N SER A 233 -8.44 -2.10 10.26
CA SER A 233 -7.63 -1.48 11.31
C SER A 233 -7.82 0.03 11.33
N ILE A 234 -7.81 0.69 10.17
CA ILE A 234 -8.14 2.12 10.03
C ILE A 234 -9.56 2.39 10.55
N GLN A 235 -10.56 1.62 10.10
CA GLN A 235 -11.94 1.80 10.54
C GLN A 235 -12.07 1.68 12.07
N THR A 236 -11.36 0.72 12.66
CA THR A 236 -11.33 0.52 14.12
C THR A 236 -10.69 1.69 14.85
N ALA A 237 -9.59 2.24 14.31
CA ALA A 237 -8.95 3.43 14.86
C ALA A 237 -9.92 4.63 14.84
N LEU A 238 -10.57 4.88 13.70
CA LEU A 238 -11.50 5.98 13.54
C LEU A 238 -12.70 5.86 14.49
N THR A 239 -13.35 4.70 14.58
CA THR A 239 -14.49 4.50 15.49
C THR A 239 -14.08 4.55 16.96
N SER A 240 -12.81 4.27 17.27
CA SER A 240 -12.24 4.37 18.62
C SER A 240 -11.67 5.76 18.95
N HIS A 241 -11.93 6.77 18.11
CA HIS A 241 -11.42 8.14 18.26
C HIS A 241 -9.89 8.24 18.27
N GLN A 242 -9.22 7.43 17.45
CA GLN A 242 -7.77 7.42 17.28
C GLN A 242 -7.37 7.79 15.84
N ASN A 243 -6.23 8.45 15.69
CA ASN A 243 -5.61 8.70 14.39
C ASN A 243 -4.46 7.74 14.06
N THR A 244 -4.22 6.73 14.89
CA THR A 244 -3.16 5.73 14.67
C THR A 244 -3.76 4.36 14.36
N PHE A 245 -3.25 3.69 13.32
CA PHE A 245 -3.68 2.35 12.93
C PHE A 245 -2.51 1.39 12.74
N THR A 246 -2.80 0.09 12.76
CA THR A 246 -1.84 -0.97 12.47
C THR A 246 -1.86 -1.31 10.99
N ILE A 247 -0.67 -1.42 10.38
CA ILE A 247 -0.51 -1.91 9.01
C ILE A 247 -0.56 -3.43 9.07
N GLU A 248 -1.67 -4.00 8.60
CA GLU A 248 -1.88 -5.44 8.62
C GLU A 248 -1.31 -6.09 7.36
N GLY A 249 -0.86 -7.33 7.49
CA GLY A 249 -0.22 -8.03 6.38
C GLY A 249 0.32 -9.40 6.74
N THR A 250 0.87 -10.06 5.73
CA THR A 250 1.49 -11.38 5.85
C THR A 250 3.00 -11.26 5.84
N ILE A 251 3.65 -11.88 6.83
CA ILE A 251 5.10 -12.03 6.86
C ILE A 251 5.49 -13.16 5.89
N LEU A 252 6.32 -12.84 4.91
CA LEU A 252 6.96 -13.82 4.05
C LEU A 252 8.26 -14.25 4.72
N LYS A 253 8.32 -15.49 5.19
CA LYS A 253 9.50 -15.97 5.93
C LYS A 253 10.67 -16.21 4.98
N GLY A 254 11.76 -15.45 5.17
CA GLY A 254 13.02 -15.69 4.48
C GLY A 254 13.61 -17.02 4.93
N ARG A 255 14.30 -17.71 4.02
CA ARG A 255 14.82 -19.07 4.23
C ARG A 255 16.25 -19.21 3.80
N VAL A 256 16.90 -20.23 4.35
CA VAL A 256 18.14 -20.77 3.79
C VAL A 256 17.75 -21.87 2.81
N ILE A 257 18.11 -21.70 1.54
CA ILE A 257 17.84 -22.64 0.46
C ILE A 257 19.15 -23.39 0.18
N ASN A 258 19.11 -24.72 0.31
CA ASN A 258 20.23 -25.56 -0.04
C ASN A 258 20.08 -26.02 -1.50
N GLU A 259 20.88 -25.46 -2.41
CA GLU A 259 20.94 -25.90 -3.82
C GLU A 259 22.09 -26.88 -4.08
N THR A 260 22.80 -27.28 -3.03
CA THR A 260 23.79 -28.34 -3.13
C THR A 260 23.10 -29.70 -3.29
N GLN A 261 23.84 -30.69 -3.79
CA GLN A 261 23.38 -32.09 -3.80
C GLN A 261 23.62 -32.80 -2.46
N LEU A 262 24.03 -32.06 -1.42
CA LEU A 262 24.36 -32.60 -0.10
C LEU A 262 23.18 -32.42 0.85
N ASP A 263 22.99 -33.40 1.74
CA ASP A 263 22.10 -33.24 2.88
C ASP A 263 22.82 -32.42 3.96
N LEU A 264 22.42 -31.16 4.09
CA LEU A 264 22.93 -30.24 5.11
C LEU A 264 21.97 -30.11 6.30
N GLY A 265 20.86 -30.84 6.30
CA GLY A 265 19.79 -30.70 7.28
C GLY A 265 18.97 -29.42 7.14
N GLU A 266 18.01 -29.23 8.04
CA GLU A 266 17.21 -28.00 8.11
C GLU A 266 17.98 -26.90 8.81
N MET A 267 18.15 -25.77 8.12
CA MET A 267 18.80 -24.58 8.67
C MET A 267 17.73 -23.65 9.23
N THR A 268 17.78 -23.41 10.54
CA THR A 268 16.90 -22.46 11.23
C THR A 268 17.74 -21.43 11.98
N LEU A 269 17.17 -20.22 12.18
CA LEU A 269 17.86 -19.19 12.95
C LEU A 269 17.84 -19.56 14.44
N ILE A 270 19.01 -19.89 15.00
CA ILE A 270 19.18 -20.24 16.42
C ILE A 270 19.58 -19.04 17.30
N GLY A 271 20.27 -18.05 16.73
CA GLY A 271 20.76 -16.88 17.46
C GLY A 271 21.33 -15.82 16.52
N ALA A 272 21.45 -14.59 17.03
CA ALA A 272 21.94 -13.45 16.24
C ALA A 272 22.80 -12.51 17.10
N GLY A 273 24.06 -12.35 16.72
CA GLY A 273 24.99 -11.39 17.29
C GLY A 273 25.11 -10.16 16.42
N ARG A 274 25.02 -8.96 17.02
CA ARG A 274 25.21 -7.69 16.30
C ARG A 274 26.35 -6.89 16.92
N SER A 275 27.19 -6.33 16.06
CA SER A 275 28.17 -5.32 16.42
C SER A 275 28.31 -4.32 15.27
N ASN A 276 28.76 -3.11 15.58
CA ASN A 276 28.89 -2.04 14.61
C ASN A 276 30.37 -1.70 14.42
N PHE A 277 30.83 -1.66 13.18
CA PHE A 277 32.18 -1.21 12.81
C PHE A 277 32.14 -0.07 11.78
N ALA A 278 30.98 0.56 11.57
CA ALA A 278 30.86 1.73 10.71
C ALA A 278 31.85 2.81 11.15
N ARG A 279 32.48 3.46 10.16
CA ARG A 279 33.53 4.50 10.36
C ARG A 279 34.80 3.99 11.05
N SER A 280 35.05 2.68 11.04
CA SER A 280 36.34 2.14 11.48
C SER A 280 37.50 2.63 10.61
N PRO A 281 38.71 2.81 11.18
CA PRO A 281 39.92 3.06 10.40
C PRO A 281 40.14 1.98 9.34
N GLY A 282 40.77 2.34 8.21
CA GLY A 282 40.85 1.46 7.03
C GLY A 282 41.49 0.08 7.27
N GLY A 283 42.50 -0.02 8.16
CA GLY A 283 43.11 -1.30 8.53
C GLY A 283 42.13 -2.21 9.29
N ARG A 284 41.40 -1.64 10.25
CA ARG A 284 40.39 -2.34 11.06
C ARG A 284 39.20 -2.81 10.21
N ASP A 285 38.65 -1.92 9.38
CA ASP A 285 37.54 -2.24 8.48
C ASP A 285 37.91 -3.38 7.51
N TYR A 286 39.10 -3.28 6.90
CA TYR A 286 39.62 -4.32 6.01
C TYR A 286 39.75 -5.68 6.72
N ASN A 287 40.37 -5.72 7.91
CA ASN A 287 40.56 -6.97 8.65
C ASN A 287 39.21 -7.61 9.04
N ILE A 288 38.24 -6.82 9.51
CA ILE A 288 36.90 -7.33 9.87
C ILE A 288 36.20 -7.92 8.64
N ARG A 289 36.17 -7.20 7.52
CA ARG A 289 35.54 -7.68 6.28
C ARG A 289 36.21 -8.92 5.74
N ARG A 290 37.54 -8.93 5.74
CA ARG A 290 38.32 -10.09 5.29
C ARG A 290 38.02 -11.32 6.13
N ALA A 291 38.05 -11.18 7.46
CA ALA A 291 37.74 -12.27 8.37
C ALA A 291 36.34 -12.87 8.10
N LEU A 292 35.33 -12.00 8.00
CA LEU A 292 33.96 -12.44 7.71
C LEU A 292 33.86 -13.12 6.34
N ASN A 293 34.33 -12.47 5.27
CA ASN A 293 34.09 -12.93 3.91
C ASN A 293 34.94 -14.15 3.51
N GLU A 294 36.17 -14.25 4.01
CA GLU A 294 37.09 -15.33 3.60
C GLU A 294 37.04 -16.54 4.55
N TYR A 295 36.58 -16.37 5.79
CA TYR A 295 36.75 -17.42 6.82
C TYR A 295 35.48 -17.82 7.59
N TYR A 296 34.49 -16.93 7.77
CA TYR A 296 33.36 -17.22 8.68
C TYR A 296 31.99 -17.23 7.99
N ASN A 297 31.79 -16.43 6.95
CA ASN A 297 30.55 -16.45 6.18
C ASN A 297 30.42 -17.81 5.48
N GLY A 298 29.32 -18.49 5.76
CA GLY A 298 29.08 -19.84 5.21
C GLY A 298 29.82 -20.96 5.95
N ALA A 299 30.38 -20.72 7.14
CA ALA A 299 30.90 -21.83 7.95
C ALA A 299 29.77 -22.81 8.32
N LEU A 300 29.92 -24.07 7.89
CA LEU A 300 29.04 -25.18 8.19
C LEU A 300 29.59 -25.93 9.40
N ILE A 301 28.80 -25.96 10.47
CA ILE A 301 29.15 -26.65 11.70
C ILE A 301 28.26 -27.89 11.79
N PRO A 302 28.82 -29.12 11.75
CA PRO A 302 28.03 -30.33 11.94
C PRO A 302 27.32 -30.34 13.30
N THR A 303 26.21 -31.06 13.39
CA THR A 303 25.58 -31.36 14.68
C THR A 303 26.61 -31.96 15.64
N ASP A 304 26.62 -31.49 16.89
CA ASP A 304 27.59 -31.85 17.93
C ASP A 304 29.06 -31.48 17.61
N GLY A 305 29.30 -30.75 16.52
CA GLY A 305 30.62 -30.28 16.12
C GLY A 305 31.12 -29.08 16.95
N GLU A 306 32.43 -29.00 17.15
CA GLU A 306 33.07 -27.84 17.79
C GLU A 306 33.39 -26.76 16.75
N PHE A 307 32.94 -25.53 17.01
CA PHE A 307 33.38 -24.37 16.26
C PHE A 307 34.55 -23.68 16.96
N SER A 308 35.71 -23.62 16.30
CA SER A 308 36.89 -22.91 16.79
C SER A 308 37.22 -21.71 15.90
N TYR A 309 36.91 -20.51 16.41
CA TYR A 309 37.17 -19.24 15.72
C TYR A 309 38.62 -19.11 15.24
N ASN A 310 39.58 -19.46 16.11
CA ASN A 310 41.02 -19.34 15.81
C ASN A 310 41.49 -20.41 14.83
N ALA A 311 40.92 -21.62 14.87
CA ALA A 311 41.30 -22.69 13.96
C ALA A 311 40.93 -22.35 12.51
N LEU A 312 39.75 -21.77 12.28
CA LEU A 312 39.33 -21.36 10.94
C LEU A 312 40.18 -20.20 10.39
N LEU A 313 40.55 -19.24 11.24
CA LEU A 313 41.29 -18.04 10.78
C LEU A 313 42.74 -18.33 10.39
N GLY A 314 43.40 -19.23 11.12
CA GLY A 314 44.82 -19.48 10.99
C GLY A 314 45.71 -18.32 11.45
N PRO A 315 46.97 -18.25 10.98
CA PRO A 315 47.95 -17.26 11.45
C PRO A 315 47.57 -15.81 11.14
N ILE A 316 47.63 -14.95 12.17
CA ILE A 316 47.36 -13.52 12.05
C ILE A 316 48.70 -12.76 11.90
N THR A 317 49.24 -12.72 10.68
CA THR A 317 50.49 -12.02 10.36
C THR A 317 50.34 -11.08 9.16
N TYR A 318 51.25 -10.10 9.03
CA TYR A 318 51.31 -9.25 7.84
C TYR A 318 51.54 -10.06 6.56
N SER A 319 52.36 -11.12 6.62
CA SER A 319 52.63 -12.01 5.48
C SER A 319 51.41 -12.83 5.06
N ALA A 320 50.49 -13.11 5.99
CA ALA A 320 49.19 -13.70 5.69
C ALA A 320 48.19 -12.66 5.13
N GLY A 321 48.61 -11.41 4.94
CA GLY A 321 47.84 -10.32 4.31
C GLY A 321 47.00 -9.49 5.28
N TRP A 322 47.15 -9.68 6.59
CA TRP A 322 46.44 -8.86 7.58
C TRP A 322 47.04 -7.46 7.64
N LYS A 323 46.19 -6.44 7.80
CA LYS A 323 46.63 -5.04 7.91
C LYS A 323 46.87 -4.64 9.35
N GLY A 324 47.76 -3.67 9.54
CA GLY A 324 48.02 -3.04 10.83
C GLY A 324 46.80 -2.30 11.33
N SER A 325 46.42 -2.54 12.59
CA SER A 325 45.38 -1.81 13.29
C SER A 325 45.59 -1.95 14.80
N LEU A 326 45.01 -1.02 15.56
CA LEU A 326 45.12 -1.04 17.02
C LEU A 326 44.39 -2.24 17.62
N ALA A 327 45.03 -2.87 18.61
CA ALA A 327 44.46 -3.83 19.53
C ALA A 327 44.75 -3.40 20.97
N ILE A 328 43.90 -3.85 21.90
CA ILE A 328 44.02 -3.54 23.33
C ILE A 328 44.92 -4.57 24.00
N PHE A 329 45.96 -4.12 24.67
CA PHE A 329 46.87 -4.89 25.50
C PHE A 329 46.76 -4.45 26.96
N LEU A 330 46.94 -5.41 27.88
CA LEU A 330 46.93 -5.18 29.33
C LEU A 330 45.72 -4.38 29.87
N GLY A 331 44.59 -4.41 29.15
CA GLY A 331 43.33 -3.76 29.52
C GLY A 331 43.17 -2.31 29.05
N THR A 332 44.25 -1.57 28.80
CA THR A 332 44.18 -0.14 28.43
C THR A 332 45.10 0.29 27.29
N ASP A 333 46.17 -0.46 27.02
CA ASP A 333 47.22 -0.03 26.11
C ASP A 333 46.81 -0.33 24.67
N LEU A 334 47.09 0.58 23.75
CA LEU A 334 46.78 0.40 22.33
C LEU A 334 48.07 0.20 21.54
N GLU A 335 48.21 -0.97 20.94
CA GLU A 335 49.35 -1.30 20.08
C GLU A 335 48.88 -1.64 18.67
N GLU A 336 49.65 -1.22 17.67
CA GLU A 336 49.41 -1.61 16.28
C GLU A 336 49.85 -3.06 16.07
N VAL A 337 48.90 -3.90 15.65
CA VAL A 337 49.11 -5.31 15.38
C VAL A 337 48.52 -5.71 14.03
N PRO A 338 49.06 -6.77 13.38
CA PRO A 338 48.35 -7.39 12.26
C PRO A 338 46.99 -7.90 12.76
N GLY A 339 45.92 -7.63 12.01
CA GLY A 339 44.59 -8.17 12.34
C GLY A 339 43.86 -7.43 13.46
N GLY A 340 44.26 -6.21 13.83
CA GLY A 340 43.47 -5.41 14.77
C GLY A 340 42.01 -5.28 14.29
N GLY A 341 41.05 -5.52 15.20
CA GLY A 341 39.61 -5.59 14.92
C GLY A 341 38.99 -6.99 14.98
N LEU A 342 39.78 -8.06 14.88
CA LEU A 342 39.28 -9.45 14.86
C LEU A 342 38.54 -9.88 16.14
N CYS A 343 38.92 -9.34 17.29
CA CYS A 343 38.22 -9.59 18.57
C CYS A 343 36.74 -9.15 18.55
N GLN A 344 36.39 -8.14 17.75
CA GLN A 344 34.99 -7.77 17.55
C GLN A 344 34.23 -8.86 16.79
N VAL A 345 34.86 -9.49 15.80
CA VAL A 345 34.24 -10.55 15.01
C VAL A 345 33.99 -11.77 15.88
N SER A 346 35.00 -12.20 16.66
CA SER A 346 34.83 -13.33 17.59
C SER A 346 33.72 -13.07 18.62
N THR A 347 33.66 -11.86 19.19
CA THR A 347 32.58 -11.46 20.11
C THR A 347 31.21 -11.46 19.43
N THR A 348 31.15 -11.09 18.15
CA THR A 348 29.88 -11.08 17.39
C THR A 348 29.39 -12.50 17.13
N ILE A 349 30.28 -13.41 16.74
CA ILE A 349 29.95 -14.82 16.54
C ILE A 349 29.58 -15.47 17.87
N TYR A 350 30.30 -15.19 18.95
CA TYR A 350 29.99 -15.69 20.29
C TYR A 350 28.60 -15.25 20.79
N ARG A 351 28.10 -14.08 20.39
CA ARG A 351 26.74 -13.62 20.71
C ARG A 351 25.66 -14.26 19.83
N ALA A 352 26.05 -14.85 18.70
CA ALA A 352 25.15 -15.50 17.76
C ALA A 352 24.98 -17.01 18.04
N ALA A 353 26.01 -17.64 18.60
CA ALA A 353 25.98 -18.98 19.17
C ALA A 353 25.28 -18.97 20.54
#